data_AF-A0A5B0TYE2-F1
#
_entry.id   AF-A0A5B0TYE2-F1
#
_cell.length_a   1.000
_cell.length_b   1.000
_cell.length_c   1.000
_cell.angle_alpha   90.00
_cell.angle_beta   90.00
_cell.angle_gamma   90.00
#
_symmetry.space_group_name_H-M   'P 1'
#
loop_
_entity.id
_entity.type
_entity.pdbx_description
1 polymer ?
#
loop_
_entity_poly.entity_id
_entity_poly.type
_entity_poly.pdbx_seq_one_letter_code
_entity_poly.pdbx_strand_id
1 'polypeptide(L)'
;MFNYLEPPNAYYEFEKIYTAQQWAKKQRWIVDYLTGHAPDVIGFQEVFSIDSLKELVGEQGYNDFAVVDTPEVIDDFIYKRPVVAIASKYPIVEVAAVEHDSELANALGLNSEFTFSRKVLRATITLPHIGNTDCYVVHFKSKRPMINVDEHNKELTPEQNIIEILKANVAGGWGSTIQRGSEATLLMIQMITRREATQQPMLLMGDFNNELADGVLSHLLTSTLRFAPAFDAKTYLAKYCLNDSWDLFVKSQLINDEVSNSEVTTKATPLRAPTHYYGASSSVLDYILLSCEFDTSCDDSFFEVSDYSTYNRHLINPEFERDDLSTDHGIVLVTLKLRA
;
A
#
# COMPACT_ATOMS: atom_id res chain seq x y z
N MET A 1 -4.36 3.87 5.04
CA MET A 1 -4.00 4.37 6.39
C MET A 1 -5.29 4.58 7.17
N PHE A 2 -5.47 4.04 8.38
CA PHE A 2 -6.72 4.30 9.13
C PHE A 2 -6.53 4.82 10.55
N ASN A 3 -5.30 4.87 11.10
CA ASN A 3 -5.07 5.17 12.52
C ASN A 3 -6.13 4.49 13.43
N TYR A 4 -6.27 3.16 13.29
CA TYR A 4 -7.35 2.42 13.94
C TYR A 4 -6.89 1.91 15.31
N LEU A 5 -7.15 2.73 16.34
CA LEU A 5 -6.82 2.43 17.73
C LEU A 5 -8.05 2.60 18.63
N GLU A 6 -8.41 1.54 19.32
CA GLU A 6 -9.53 1.48 20.25
C GLU A 6 -9.16 2.13 21.61
N PRO A 7 -10.04 2.98 22.18
CA PRO A 7 -9.82 3.56 23.51
C PRO A 7 -9.83 2.49 24.63
N PRO A 8 -9.12 2.68 25.75
CA PRO A 8 -8.53 3.94 26.23
C PRO A 8 -7.09 4.19 25.74
N ASN A 9 -6.64 3.52 24.69
CA ASN A 9 -5.28 3.64 24.19
C ASN A 9 -5.06 4.94 23.39
N ALA A 10 -3.80 5.39 23.35
CA ALA A 10 -3.38 6.57 22.59
C ALA A 10 -2.34 6.19 21.51
N TYR A 11 -2.36 6.88 20.36
CA TYR A 11 -1.35 6.71 19.31
C TYR A 11 -0.45 7.93 19.24
N TYR A 12 0.87 7.70 19.22
CA TYR A 12 1.95 8.72 19.19
C TYR A 12 2.05 9.69 20.39
N GLU A 13 0.94 10.21 20.93
CA GLU A 13 0.88 11.20 22.02
C GLU A 13 -0.30 10.89 22.97
N PHE A 14 -0.13 11.12 24.28
CA PHE A 14 -1.13 10.84 25.33
C PHE A 14 -2.51 11.48 25.05
N GLU A 15 -2.53 12.64 24.40
CA GLU A 15 -3.74 13.43 24.15
C GLU A 15 -4.64 12.86 23.04
N LYS A 16 -4.22 11.78 22.36
CA LYS A 16 -4.92 11.16 21.23
C LYS A 16 -5.69 9.90 21.63
N ILE A 17 -6.44 9.97 22.72
CA ILE A 17 -7.40 8.92 23.12
C ILE A 17 -8.78 9.29 22.58
N TYR A 18 -9.42 8.38 21.84
CA TYR A 18 -10.80 8.59 21.42
C TYR A 18 -11.77 8.53 22.61
N THR A 19 -12.72 9.45 22.66
CA THR A 19 -13.94 9.25 23.45
C THR A 19 -14.77 8.11 22.85
N ALA A 20 -15.67 7.51 23.63
CA ALA A 20 -16.57 6.47 23.12
C ALA A 20 -17.40 6.92 21.89
N GLN A 21 -17.81 8.19 21.86
CA GLN A 21 -18.54 8.77 20.73
C GLN A 21 -17.64 8.89 19.49
N GLN A 22 -16.39 9.34 19.67
CA GLN A 22 -15.42 9.42 18.57
C GLN A 22 -15.12 8.02 18.02
N TRP A 23 -14.93 7.04 18.90
CA TRP A 23 -14.69 5.65 18.49
C TRP A 23 -15.85 5.08 17.67
N ALA A 24 -17.09 5.23 18.14
CA ALA A 24 -18.26 4.78 17.39
C ALA A 24 -18.39 5.47 16.02
N LYS A 25 -18.02 6.75 15.91
CA LYS A 25 -18.01 7.49 14.64
C LYS A 25 -16.91 6.99 13.70
N LYS A 26 -15.71 6.67 14.21
CA LYS A 26 -14.63 6.03 13.46
C LYS A 26 -15.06 4.69 12.87
N GLN A 27 -15.63 3.82 13.70
CA GLN A 27 -16.14 2.51 13.29
C GLN A 27 -17.26 2.65 12.24
N ARG A 28 -18.22 3.55 12.47
CA ARG A 28 -19.29 3.83 11.50
C ARG A 28 -18.76 4.28 10.15
N TRP A 29 -17.79 5.19 10.11
CA TRP A 29 -17.22 5.66 8.85
C TRP A 29 -16.61 4.51 8.03
N ILE A 30 -15.92 3.58 8.70
CA ILE A 30 -15.37 2.37 8.05
C ILE A 30 -16.50 1.49 7.52
N VAL A 31 -17.52 1.22 8.35
CA VAL A 31 -18.69 0.41 7.96
C VAL A 31 -19.44 1.04 6.78
N ASP A 32 -19.63 2.36 6.77
CA ASP A 32 -20.28 3.08 5.67
C ASP A 32 -19.48 2.93 4.38
N TYR A 33 -18.15 3.02 4.45
CA TYR A 33 -17.27 2.79 3.30
C TYR A 33 -17.39 1.34 2.79
N LEU A 34 -17.28 0.35 3.68
CA LEU A 34 -17.36 -1.07 3.34
C LEU A 34 -18.72 -1.45 2.77
N THR A 35 -19.81 -0.89 3.29
CA THR A 35 -21.17 -1.13 2.80
C THR A 35 -21.39 -0.48 1.43
N GLY A 36 -20.89 0.74 1.24
CA GLY A 36 -21.09 1.50 0.01
C GLY A 36 -20.26 1.01 -1.18
N HIS A 37 -19.06 0.47 -0.93
CA HIS A 37 -18.12 0.03 -1.99
C HIS A 37 -17.99 -1.48 -2.08
N ALA A 38 -18.27 -2.20 -0.99
CA ALA A 38 -18.32 -3.66 -0.90
C ALA A 38 -17.12 -4.41 -1.52
N PRO A 39 -15.85 -4.03 -1.27
CA PRO A 39 -14.71 -4.77 -1.80
C PRO A 39 -14.71 -6.24 -1.33
N ASP A 40 -14.14 -7.15 -2.10
CA ASP A 40 -14.05 -8.56 -1.71
C ASP A 40 -12.78 -8.91 -0.93
N VAL A 41 -11.72 -8.14 -1.16
CA VAL A 41 -10.43 -8.19 -0.46
C VAL A 41 -10.04 -6.76 -0.13
N ILE A 42 -9.62 -6.50 1.10
CA ILE A 42 -9.20 -5.17 1.54
C ILE A 42 -7.95 -5.25 2.41
N GLY A 43 -6.93 -4.47 2.05
CA GLY A 43 -5.72 -4.27 2.84
C GLY A 43 -5.82 -3.02 3.71
N PHE A 44 -5.47 -3.14 4.99
CA PHE A 44 -5.46 -2.05 5.96
C PHE A 44 -4.02 -1.71 6.36
N GLN A 45 -3.76 -0.43 6.55
CA GLN A 45 -2.52 0.09 7.12
C GLN A 45 -2.85 0.92 8.36
N GLU A 46 -1.89 1.03 9.26
CA GLU A 46 -2.05 1.73 10.53
C GLU A 46 -3.10 1.10 11.45
N VAL A 47 -3.05 -0.23 11.55
CA VAL A 47 -3.88 -1.00 12.47
C VAL A 47 -3.16 -1.12 13.81
N PHE A 48 -3.81 -0.66 14.87
CA PHE A 48 -3.32 -0.80 16.24
C PHE A 48 -4.22 -1.72 17.08
N SER A 49 -5.53 -1.63 16.91
CA SER A 49 -6.49 -2.52 17.58
C SER A 49 -6.93 -3.64 16.64
N ILE A 50 -6.13 -4.70 16.58
CA ILE A 50 -6.33 -5.84 15.68
C ILE A 50 -7.68 -6.52 15.93
N ASP A 51 -7.97 -6.91 17.17
CA ASP A 51 -9.17 -7.68 17.50
C ASP A 51 -10.45 -6.89 17.21
N SER A 52 -10.46 -5.61 17.57
CA SER A 52 -11.59 -4.70 17.32
C SER A 52 -11.81 -4.48 15.80
N LEU A 53 -10.73 -4.37 15.00
CA LEU A 53 -10.87 -4.26 13.54
C LEU A 53 -11.41 -5.55 12.94
N LYS A 54 -10.91 -6.69 13.41
CA LYS A 54 -11.36 -8.02 12.98
C LYS A 54 -12.84 -8.23 13.25
N GLU A 55 -13.32 -7.85 14.43
CA GLU A 55 -14.75 -7.91 14.77
C GLU A 55 -15.56 -6.99 13.85
N LEU A 56 -15.16 -5.73 13.70
CA LEU A 56 -15.86 -4.74 12.88
C LEU A 56 -16.03 -5.20 11.42
N VAL A 57 -14.97 -5.72 10.79
CA VAL A 57 -15.05 -6.20 9.40
C VAL A 57 -15.74 -7.56 9.31
N GLY A 58 -15.63 -8.41 10.33
CA GLY A 58 -16.36 -9.67 10.43
C GLY A 58 -17.88 -9.47 10.35
N GLU A 59 -18.39 -8.45 11.04
CA GLU A 59 -19.81 -8.05 10.97
C GLU A 59 -20.24 -7.60 9.56
N GLN A 60 -19.30 -7.15 8.73
CA GLN A 60 -19.55 -6.76 7.33
C GLN A 60 -19.35 -7.92 6.33
N GLY A 61 -19.16 -9.15 6.82
CA GLY A 61 -19.05 -10.36 6.00
C GLY A 61 -17.63 -10.75 5.58
N TYR A 62 -16.59 -10.08 6.10
CA TYR A 62 -15.20 -10.47 5.89
C TYR A 62 -14.80 -11.53 6.92
N ASN A 63 -15.16 -12.78 6.64
CA ASN A 63 -14.96 -13.90 7.56
C ASN A 63 -13.48 -14.28 7.74
N ASP A 64 -12.65 -13.95 6.75
CA ASP A 64 -11.22 -14.21 6.76
C ASP A 64 -10.45 -12.91 7.06
N PHE A 65 -9.60 -12.93 8.09
CA PHE A 65 -8.81 -11.78 8.52
C PHE A 65 -7.42 -12.23 8.98
N ALA A 66 -6.38 -11.52 8.55
CA ALA A 66 -5.00 -11.85 8.88
C ALA A 66 -4.13 -10.63 9.21
N VAL A 67 -3.21 -10.87 10.15
CA VAL A 67 -2.07 -10.01 10.53
C VAL A 67 -0.83 -10.88 10.71
N VAL A 68 0.35 -10.29 10.61
CA VAL A 68 1.64 -11.01 10.74
C VAL A 68 2.57 -10.41 11.80
N ASP A 69 2.06 -9.41 12.50
CA ASP A 69 2.80 -8.68 13.52
C ASP A 69 1.86 -8.16 14.59
N THR A 70 2.43 -7.78 15.73
CA THR A 70 1.70 -7.15 16.83
C THR A 70 2.17 -5.70 16.98
N PRO A 71 1.25 -4.74 17.13
CA PRO A 71 1.62 -3.35 17.37
C PRO A 71 2.52 -3.18 18.60
N GLU A 72 3.52 -2.33 18.49
CA GLU A 72 4.45 -2.06 19.60
C GLU A 72 3.87 -1.00 20.54
N VAL A 73 3.73 -1.38 21.82
CA VAL A 73 3.35 -0.53 22.94
C VAL A 73 4.62 -0.10 23.68
N ILE A 74 4.81 1.20 23.87
CA ILE A 74 6.03 1.74 24.48
C ILE A 74 5.82 2.12 25.94
N ASP A 75 4.60 2.47 26.31
CA ASP A 75 4.24 2.85 27.67
C ASP A 75 2.77 2.49 27.90
N ASP A 76 2.52 1.33 28.52
CA ASP A 76 1.25 0.63 28.84
C ASP A 76 0.07 0.74 27.83
N PHE A 77 -0.31 1.95 27.44
CA PHE A 77 -1.43 2.30 26.55
C PHE A 77 -1.00 3.17 25.34
N ILE A 78 0.29 3.51 25.17
CA ILE A 78 0.81 4.31 24.06
C ILE A 78 1.40 3.40 22.96
N TYR A 79 0.76 3.43 21.80
CA TYR A 79 1.17 2.66 20.62
C TYR A 79 2.01 3.53 19.66
N LYS A 80 3.12 2.99 19.15
CA LYS A 80 4.00 3.72 18.22
C LYS A 80 4.20 3.05 16.86
N ARG A 81 4.15 1.72 16.79
CA ARG A 81 4.34 0.99 15.52
C ARG A 81 3.08 0.23 15.17
N PRO A 82 2.24 0.77 14.26
CA PRO A 82 1.10 0.01 13.79
C PRO A 82 1.52 -1.09 12.83
N VAL A 83 0.59 -2.00 12.58
CA VAL A 83 0.76 -3.10 11.64
C VAL A 83 -0.13 -2.92 10.41
N VAL A 84 0.08 -3.79 9.44
CA VAL A 84 -0.81 -3.99 8.29
C VAL A 84 -1.72 -5.19 8.55
N ALA A 85 -2.91 -5.16 7.97
CA ALA A 85 -3.85 -6.27 8.02
C ALA A 85 -4.49 -6.50 6.65
N ILE A 86 -5.08 -7.66 6.46
CA ILE A 86 -5.92 -7.97 5.29
C ILE A 86 -7.21 -8.64 5.75
N ALA A 87 -8.32 -8.29 5.13
CA ALA A 87 -9.60 -8.95 5.30
C ALA A 87 -10.16 -9.40 3.95
N SER A 88 -10.85 -10.53 3.93
CA SER A 88 -11.43 -11.09 2.71
C SER A 88 -12.78 -11.77 2.97
N LYS A 89 -13.64 -11.72 1.95
CA LYS A 89 -14.83 -12.56 1.84
C LYS A 89 -14.51 -13.97 1.31
N TYR A 90 -13.31 -14.17 0.76
CA TYR A 90 -12.82 -15.43 0.24
C TYR A 90 -11.79 -16.06 1.21
N PRO A 91 -11.63 -17.40 1.21
CA PRO A 91 -10.75 -18.07 2.15
C PRO A 91 -9.29 -17.62 2.04
N ILE A 92 -8.70 -17.26 3.19
CA ILE A 92 -7.26 -17.08 3.33
C ILE A 92 -6.64 -18.44 3.70
N VAL A 93 -5.90 -19.04 2.77
CA VAL A 93 -5.37 -20.41 2.90
C VAL A 93 -3.93 -20.48 3.42
N GLU A 94 -3.18 -19.39 3.31
CA GLU A 94 -1.80 -19.27 3.80
C GLU A 94 -1.54 -17.82 4.23
N VAL A 95 -0.82 -17.62 5.34
CA VAL A 95 -0.41 -16.30 5.83
C VAL A 95 1.04 -16.35 6.25
N ALA A 96 1.85 -15.38 5.83
CA ALA A 96 3.22 -15.23 6.30
C ALA A 96 3.68 -13.77 6.34
N ALA A 97 4.55 -13.45 7.32
CA ALA A 97 5.40 -12.27 7.22
C ALA A 97 6.44 -12.52 6.12
N VAL A 98 6.63 -11.57 5.21
CA VAL A 98 7.70 -11.70 4.20
C VAL A 98 9.04 -11.47 4.89
N GLU A 99 9.90 -12.47 4.83
CA GLU A 99 11.30 -12.37 5.24
C GLU A 99 12.14 -11.82 4.09
N HIS A 100 13.29 -11.21 4.39
CA HIS A 100 14.22 -10.74 3.37
C HIS A 100 15.48 -11.62 3.37
N ASP A 101 16.14 -11.70 2.23
CA ASP A 101 17.43 -12.37 2.10
C ASP A 101 18.52 -11.50 2.73
N SER A 102 19.08 -11.97 3.85
CA SER A 102 20.13 -11.26 4.58
C SER A 102 21.45 -11.21 3.80
N GLU A 103 21.77 -12.20 2.96
CA GLU A 103 22.96 -12.17 2.11
C GLU A 103 22.81 -11.09 1.04
N LEU A 104 21.64 -11.00 0.41
CA LEU A 104 21.33 -9.94 -0.55
C LEU A 104 21.34 -8.56 0.11
N ALA A 105 20.74 -8.40 1.29
CA ALA A 105 20.75 -7.13 2.01
C ALA A 105 22.19 -6.65 2.30
N ASN A 106 23.07 -7.56 2.74
CA ASN A 106 24.49 -7.27 2.93
C ASN A 106 25.19 -6.91 1.61
N ALA A 107 24.89 -7.63 0.52
CA ALA A 107 25.45 -7.35 -0.81
C ALA A 107 25.04 -5.97 -1.37
N LEU A 108 23.85 -5.48 -0.99
CA LEU A 108 23.37 -4.13 -1.30
C LEU A 108 23.99 -3.04 -0.40
N GLY A 109 24.84 -3.41 0.57
CA GLY A 109 25.47 -2.50 1.52
C GLY A 109 24.53 -2.03 2.63
N LEU A 110 23.43 -2.75 2.88
CA LEU A 110 22.54 -2.50 4.01
C LEU A 110 23.14 -3.06 5.30
N ASN A 111 22.61 -2.62 6.44
CA ASN A 111 22.95 -3.21 7.72
C ASN A 111 22.59 -4.71 7.72
N SER A 112 23.44 -5.56 8.29
CA SER A 112 23.19 -6.99 8.49
C SER A 112 21.93 -7.27 9.33
N GLU A 113 21.49 -6.28 10.12
CA GLU A 113 20.25 -6.30 10.90
C GLU A 113 19.11 -5.52 10.21
N PHE A 114 19.15 -5.40 8.87
CA PHE A 114 18.05 -4.77 8.14
C PHE A 114 16.72 -5.40 8.54
N THR A 115 15.72 -4.57 8.76
CA THR A 115 14.34 -4.99 8.98
C THR A 115 13.42 -4.05 8.22
N PHE A 116 12.29 -4.56 7.77
CA PHE A 116 11.23 -3.70 7.26
C PHE A 116 10.73 -2.79 8.39
N SER A 117 10.47 -1.52 8.08
CA SER A 117 9.91 -0.55 9.05
C SER A 117 8.57 -1.02 9.62
N ARG A 118 7.82 -1.78 8.81
CA ARG A 118 6.65 -2.58 9.20
C ARG A 118 6.73 -3.89 8.45
N LYS A 119 6.47 -5.03 9.13
CA LYS A 119 6.46 -6.33 8.47
C LYS A 119 5.46 -6.33 7.32
N VAL A 120 5.89 -6.85 6.17
CA VAL A 120 5.03 -7.04 5.01
C VAL A 120 4.19 -8.29 5.22
N LEU A 121 2.88 -8.15 5.07
CA LEU A 121 1.95 -9.28 5.15
C LEU A 121 1.78 -9.88 3.75
N ARG A 122 1.90 -11.20 3.64
CA ARG A 122 1.41 -11.96 2.49
C ARG A 122 0.31 -12.91 2.94
N ALA A 123 -0.85 -12.83 2.31
CA ALA A 123 -1.92 -13.80 2.41
C ALA A 123 -2.17 -14.45 1.05
N THR A 124 -2.17 -15.78 0.99
CA THR A 124 -2.65 -16.50 -0.19
C THR A 124 -4.16 -16.66 -0.06
N ILE A 125 -4.90 -16.07 -0.99
CA ILE A 125 -6.37 -16.06 -1.00
C ILE A 125 -6.87 -16.88 -2.19
N THR A 126 -7.83 -17.79 -1.95
CA THR A 126 -8.47 -18.53 -3.04
C THR A 126 -9.54 -17.67 -3.70
N LEU A 127 -9.18 -17.00 -4.79
CA LEU A 127 -10.07 -16.11 -5.53
C LEU A 127 -10.85 -16.87 -6.61
N PRO A 128 -12.10 -16.45 -6.93
CA PRO A 128 -12.90 -17.08 -7.97
C PRO A 128 -12.19 -17.05 -9.34
N HIS A 129 -12.30 -18.16 -10.08
CA HIS A 129 -11.77 -18.37 -11.44
C HIS A 129 -10.24 -18.32 -11.60
N ILE A 130 -9.50 -17.59 -10.78
CA ILE A 130 -8.04 -17.47 -10.85
C ILE A 130 -7.31 -18.40 -9.85
N GLY A 131 -8.00 -18.86 -8.80
CA GLY A 131 -7.43 -19.74 -7.79
C GLY A 131 -6.59 -19.01 -6.75
N ASN A 132 -5.59 -19.70 -6.20
CA ASN A 132 -4.75 -19.17 -5.14
C ASN A 132 -3.91 -18.00 -5.65
N THR A 133 -4.14 -16.82 -5.08
CA THR A 133 -3.45 -15.56 -5.39
C THR A 133 -2.71 -15.06 -4.16
N ASP A 134 -1.44 -14.72 -4.31
CA ASP A 134 -0.65 -14.11 -3.24
C ASP A 134 -0.93 -12.60 -3.18
N CYS A 135 -1.61 -12.18 -2.12
CA CYS A 135 -1.93 -10.78 -1.83
C CYS A 135 -0.98 -10.24 -0.75
N TYR A 136 -0.22 -9.20 -1.09
CA TYR A 136 0.76 -8.54 -0.24
C TYR A 136 0.22 -7.19 0.23
N VAL A 137 0.33 -6.91 1.53
CA VAL A 137 -0.01 -5.59 2.11
C VAL A 137 1.24 -4.94 2.69
N VAL A 138 1.52 -3.72 2.24
CA VAL A 138 2.69 -2.93 2.65
C VAL A 138 2.31 -1.60 3.29
N HIS A 139 3.22 -1.10 4.12
CA HIS A 139 3.27 0.28 4.56
C HIS A 139 4.75 0.67 4.64
N PHE A 140 5.33 1.09 3.51
CA PHE A 140 6.75 1.39 3.42
C PHE A 140 7.15 2.58 4.29
N LYS A 141 8.46 2.74 4.54
CA LYS A 141 9.00 3.84 5.35
C LYS A 141 8.53 5.19 4.83
N SER A 142 7.94 6.01 5.71
CA SER A 142 7.51 7.36 5.38
C SER A 142 8.65 8.31 5.02
N LYS A 143 8.36 9.37 4.26
CA LYS A 143 9.32 10.44 3.93
C LYS A 143 9.81 11.24 5.13
N ARG A 144 9.17 11.10 6.31
CA ARG A 144 9.56 11.79 7.54
C ARG A 144 11.02 11.46 7.90
N PRO A 145 11.86 12.46 8.22
CA PRO A 145 13.26 12.25 8.56
C PRO A 145 13.45 11.26 9.72
N MET A 146 14.47 10.40 9.65
CA MET A 146 14.80 9.49 10.76
C MET A 146 15.54 10.17 11.91
N ILE A 147 16.16 11.33 11.65
CA ILE A 147 16.97 12.07 12.62
C ILE A 147 16.12 13.23 13.14
N ASN A 148 15.73 13.16 14.41
CA ASN A 148 15.20 14.32 15.12
C ASN A 148 16.39 15.08 15.73
N VAL A 149 16.40 16.40 15.58
CA VAL A 149 17.35 17.24 16.32
C VAL A 149 16.86 17.32 17.76
N ASP A 150 17.62 16.81 18.71
CA ASP A 150 17.33 17.03 20.13
C ASP A 150 17.39 18.54 20.40
N GLU A 151 16.25 19.14 20.69
CA GLU A 151 16.13 20.57 21.02
C GLU A 151 16.83 20.93 22.36
N HIS A 152 17.30 19.93 23.11
CA HIS A 152 17.61 20.09 24.53
C HIS A 152 19.08 20.27 24.92
N ASN A 153 20.04 20.45 24.01
CA ASN A 153 21.45 20.41 24.46
C ASN A 153 22.49 21.31 23.78
N LYS A 154 22.13 22.39 23.09
CA LYS A 154 23.13 23.35 22.59
C LYS A 154 22.64 24.80 22.67
N GLU A 155 23.44 25.68 23.28
CA GLU A 155 23.31 27.15 23.13
C GLU A 155 23.69 27.55 21.69
N LEU A 156 22.79 27.30 20.74
CA LEU A 156 22.95 27.71 19.34
C LEU A 156 22.32 29.08 19.11
N THR A 157 22.90 29.87 18.20
CA THR A 157 22.18 31.02 17.66
C THR A 157 20.95 30.55 16.86
N PRO A 158 19.94 31.42 16.63
CA PRO A 158 18.77 31.05 15.83
C PRO A 158 19.13 30.52 14.43
N GLU A 159 20.13 31.11 13.78
CA GLU A 159 20.62 30.66 12.47
C GLU A 159 21.29 29.29 12.54
N GLN A 160 22.14 29.07 13.54
CA GLN A 160 22.80 27.76 13.74
C GLN A 160 21.77 26.66 14.01
N ASN A 161 20.71 26.95 14.78
CA ASN A 161 19.63 25.99 15.01
C ASN A 161 18.91 25.63 13.70
N ILE A 162 18.56 26.63 12.88
CA ILE A 162 17.94 26.40 11.55
C ILE A 162 18.86 25.56 10.65
N ILE A 163 20.17 25.84 10.64
CA ILE A 163 21.14 25.07 9.84
C ILE A 163 21.23 23.62 10.32
N GLU A 164 21.23 23.37 11.63
CA GLU A 164 21.27 21.99 12.16
C GLU A 164 19.99 21.23 11.85
N ILE A 165 18.82 21.87 11.96
CA ILE A 165 17.53 21.30 11.54
C ILE A 165 17.56 20.97 10.04
N LEU A 166 18.07 21.87 9.20
CA LEU A 166 18.19 21.63 7.76
C LEU A 166 19.09 20.41 7.47
N LYS A 167 20.27 20.33 8.09
CA LYS A 167 21.18 19.18 7.93
C LYS A 167 20.52 17.87 8.35
N ALA A 168 19.86 17.86 9.51
CA ALA A 168 19.14 16.69 10.01
C ALA A 168 17.99 16.28 9.09
N ASN A 169 17.23 17.24 8.56
CA ASN A 169 16.16 16.96 7.60
C ASN A 169 16.70 16.37 6.29
N VAL A 170 17.80 16.90 5.76
CA VAL A 170 18.44 16.37 4.54
C VAL A 170 18.95 14.95 4.77
N ALA A 171 19.75 14.75 5.82
CA ALA A 171 20.34 13.44 6.13
C ALA A 171 19.28 12.40 6.52
N GLY A 172 18.36 12.77 7.40
CA GLY A 172 17.27 11.91 7.85
C GLY A 172 16.26 11.61 6.73
N GLY A 173 15.99 12.55 5.84
CA GLY A 173 15.17 12.35 4.65
C GLY A 173 15.81 11.37 3.67
N TRP A 174 17.11 11.51 3.40
CA TRP A 174 17.86 10.55 2.58
C TRP A 174 17.84 9.14 3.18
N GLY A 175 18.08 9.02 4.49
CA GLY A 175 18.01 7.73 5.17
C GLY A 175 16.62 7.06 5.05
N SER A 176 15.54 7.84 5.15
CA SER A 176 14.17 7.35 4.89
C SER A 176 13.98 6.87 3.45
N THR A 177 14.61 7.53 2.46
CA THR A 177 14.59 7.11 1.05
C THR A 177 15.36 5.81 0.84
N ILE A 178 16.54 5.65 1.43
CA ILE A 178 17.31 4.39 1.39
C ILE A 178 16.47 3.25 1.95
N GLN A 179 15.89 3.43 3.15
CA GLN A 179 15.07 2.42 3.79
C GLN A 179 13.90 2.00 2.89
N ARG A 180 13.13 2.96 2.39
CA ARG A 180 11.98 2.71 1.51
C ARG A 180 12.36 2.00 0.21
N GLY A 181 13.43 2.44 -0.46
CA GLY A 181 13.91 1.79 -1.67
C GLY A 181 14.41 0.36 -1.42
N SER A 182 15.04 0.13 -0.26
CA SER A 182 15.54 -1.19 0.16
C SER A 182 14.40 -2.15 0.49
N GLU A 183 13.39 -1.68 1.23
CA GLU A 183 12.16 -2.45 1.53
C GLU A 183 11.49 -2.93 0.25
N ALA A 184 11.24 -2.02 -0.69
CA ALA A 184 10.59 -2.37 -1.94
C ALA A 184 11.45 -3.31 -2.81
N THR A 185 12.78 -3.13 -2.83
CA THR A 185 13.70 -3.97 -3.62
C THR A 185 13.73 -5.40 -3.07
N LEU A 186 13.94 -5.55 -1.77
CA LEU A 186 14.00 -6.85 -1.11
C LEU A 186 12.65 -7.56 -1.19
N LEU A 187 11.54 -6.84 -1.04
CA LEU A 187 10.19 -7.41 -1.25
C LEU A 187 10.02 -7.93 -2.67
N MET A 188 10.39 -7.14 -3.69
CA MET A 188 10.21 -7.56 -5.10
C MET A 188 10.97 -8.85 -5.40
N ILE A 189 12.20 -8.98 -4.92
CA ILE A 189 12.99 -10.22 -5.10
C ILE A 189 12.28 -11.40 -4.44
N GLN A 190 11.74 -11.24 -3.24
CA GLN A 190 11.01 -12.31 -2.54
C GLN A 190 9.70 -12.68 -3.23
N MET A 191 8.99 -11.69 -3.78
CA MET A 191 7.81 -11.92 -4.62
C MET A 191 8.17 -12.73 -5.87
N ILE A 192 9.28 -12.40 -6.54
CA ILE A 192 9.77 -13.17 -7.70
C ILE A 192 10.12 -14.61 -7.30
N THR A 193 10.85 -14.82 -6.20
CA THR A 193 11.19 -16.16 -5.71
C THR A 193 9.94 -16.97 -5.36
N ARG A 194 8.96 -16.36 -4.67
CA ARG A 194 7.69 -17.01 -4.35
C ARG A 194 6.91 -17.36 -5.63
N ARG A 195 6.88 -16.44 -6.60
CA ARG A 195 6.23 -16.65 -7.89
C ARG A 195 6.88 -17.77 -8.67
N GLU A 196 8.21 -17.85 -8.68
CA GLU A 196 8.96 -18.93 -9.34
C GLU A 196 8.57 -20.30 -8.75
N ALA A 197 8.53 -20.38 -7.42
CA ALA A 197 8.23 -21.61 -6.70
C ALA A 197 6.76 -22.08 -6.84
N THR A 198 5.80 -21.17 -7.01
CA THR A 198 4.37 -21.49 -6.89
C THR A 198 3.51 -21.15 -8.09
N GLN A 199 3.98 -20.27 -8.97
CA GLN A 199 3.25 -19.73 -10.12
C GLN A 199 1.94 -19.00 -9.77
N GLN A 200 1.70 -18.67 -8.49
CA GLN A 200 0.50 -17.98 -8.05
C GLN A 200 0.48 -16.52 -8.55
N PRO A 201 -0.67 -15.97 -9.00
CA PRO A 201 -0.86 -14.55 -9.27
C PRO A 201 -0.42 -13.68 -8.08
N MET A 202 0.06 -12.47 -8.36
CA MET A 202 0.54 -11.55 -7.35
C MET A 202 -0.28 -10.26 -7.37
N LEU A 203 -0.68 -9.83 -6.18
CA LEU A 203 -1.28 -8.52 -5.94
C LEU A 203 -0.51 -7.85 -4.80
N LEU A 204 0.05 -6.66 -5.03
CA LEU A 204 0.74 -5.87 -4.02
C LEU A 204 -0.02 -4.58 -3.77
N MET A 205 -0.43 -4.32 -2.54
CA MET A 205 -1.23 -3.15 -2.20
C MET A 205 -0.80 -2.46 -0.91
N GLY A 206 -1.13 -1.19 -0.78
CA GLY A 206 -0.98 -0.42 0.46
C GLY A 206 -0.36 0.95 0.24
N ASP A 207 0.19 1.51 1.32
CA ASP A 207 0.85 2.82 1.29
C ASP A 207 2.33 2.66 0.98
N PHE A 208 2.72 3.12 -0.20
CA PHE A 208 4.08 3.03 -0.70
C PHE A 208 4.93 4.19 -0.22
N ASN A 209 4.32 5.23 0.37
CA ASN A 209 4.98 6.45 0.85
C ASN A 209 5.84 7.17 -0.19
N ASN A 210 5.62 6.88 -1.48
CA ASN A 210 6.32 7.49 -2.59
C ASN A 210 5.49 7.38 -3.87
N GLU A 211 5.63 8.36 -4.74
CA GLU A 211 5.13 8.24 -6.10
C GLU A 211 5.98 7.21 -6.86
N LEU A 212 5.33 6.36 -7.66
CA LEU A 212 6.04 5.39 -8.51
C LEU A 212 6.93 6.08 -9.57
N ALA A 213 6.56 7.29 -10.00
CA ALA A 213 7.29 8.06 -11.02
C ALA A 213 8.60 8.71 -10.51
N ASP A 214 8.81 8.79 -9.20
CA ASP A 214 9.99 9.40 -8.55
C ASP A 214 11.25 8.51 -8.67
N GLY A 215 11.12 7.31 -9.23
CA GLY A 215 12.24 6.41 -9.53
C GLY A 215 12.72 5.53 -8.37
N VAL A 216 12.53 5.95 -7.11
CA VAL A 216 12.89 5.17 -5.89
C VAL A 216 12.26 3.77 -5.91
N LEU A 217 11.04 3.66 -6.42
CA LEU A 217 10.25 2.42 -6.46
C LEU A 217 10.19 1.77 -7.85
N SER A 218 10.99 2.24 -8.82
CA SER A 218 10.95 1.79 -10.22
C SER A 218 11.22 0.29 -10.41
N HIS A 219 11.91 -0.34 -9.48
CA HIS A 219 12.18 -1.78 -9.50
C HIS A 219 10.91 -2.63 -9.33
N LEU A 220 9.86 -2.10 -8.67
CA LEU A 220 8.55 -2.77 -8.57
C LEU A 220 7.87 -2.92 -9.93
N LEU A 221 8.17 -2.03 -10.88
CA LEU A 221 7.58 -2.00 -12.22
C LEU A 221 8.59 -2.38 -13.31
N THR A 222 9.75 -2.90 -12.95
CA THR A 222 10.81 -3.18 -13.93
C THR A 222 10.44 -4.38 -14.81
N SER A 223 10.37 -4.11 -16.11
CA SER A 223 10.08 -5.08 -17.16
C SER A 223 11.16 -5.13 -18.24
N THR A 224 12.37 -4.64 -17.93
CA THR A 224 13.51 -4.66 -18.85
C THR A 224 14.67 -5.44 -18.25
N LEU A 225 15.22 -6.37 -19.02
CA LEU A 225 16.45 -7.07 -18.68
C LEU A 225 17.60 -6.46 -19.47
N ARG A 226 18.59 -5.91 -18.77
CA ARG A 226 19.85 -5.54 -19.40
C ARG A 226 20.61 -6.83 -19.71
N PHE A 227 21.01 -7.01 -20.98
CA PHE A 227 21.83 -8.14 -21.45
C PHE A 227 21.14 -9.53 -21.49
N ALA A 228 19.81 -9.61 -21.54
CA ALA A 228 19.12 -10.88 -21.78
C ALA A 228 19.15 -11.30 -23.26
N PRO A 229 19.26 -12.62 -23.57
CA PRO A 229 19.04 -13.13 -24.92
C PRO A 229 17.66 -12.72 -25.45
N ALA A 230 17.60 -12.25 -26.69
CA ALA A 230 16.38 -11.67 -27.27
C ALA A 230 15.21 -12.67 -27.47
N PHE A 231 15.47 -13.98 -27.37
CA PHE A 231 14.47 -15.02 -27.59
C PHE A 231 13.73 -15.35 -26.29
N ASP A 232 12.40 -15.27 -26.31
CA ASP A 232 11.43 -15.54 -25.22
C ASP A 232 11.56 -14.77 -23.89
N ALA A 233 12.61 -13.97 -23.69
CA ALA A 233 12.82 -13.21 -22.45
C ALA A 233 11.61 -12.34 -22.07
N LYS A 234 10.92 -11.74 -23.05
CA LYS A 234 9.75 -10.88 -22.80
C LYS A 234 8.56 -11.66 -22.23
N THR A 235 8.28 -12.85 -22.76
CA THR A 235 7.15 -13.69 -22.34
C THR A 235 7.37 -14.27 -20.95
N TYR A 236 8.59 -14.74 -20.66
CA TYR A 236 8.92 -15.22 -19.32
C TYR A 236 8.94 -14.10 -18.29
N LEU A 237 9.50 -12.94 -18.65
CA LEU A 237 9.60 -11.79 -17.75
C LEU A 237 8.23 -11.23 -17.35
N ALA A 238 7.27 -11.19 -18.27
CA ALA A 238 5.92 -10.70 -18.01
C ALA A 238 5.26 -11.39 -16.79
N LYS A 239 5.56 -12.68 -16.55
CA LYS A 239 5.03 -13.47 -15.42
C LYS A 239 5.50 -12.99 -14.05
N TYR A 240 6.61 -12.25 -14.01
CA TYR A 240 7.27 -11.79 -12.78
C TYR A 240 7.15 -10.28 -12.58
N CYS A 241 6.65 -9.54 -13.56
CA CYS A 241 6.44 -8.11 -13.47
C CYS A 241 5.11 -7.78 -12.79
N LEU A 242 5.10 -6.67 -12.06
CA LEU A 242 3.88 -6.02 -11.60
C LEU A 242 3.58 -4.80 -12.46
N ASN A 243 2.30 -4.48 -12.57
CA ASN A 243 1.79 -3.32 -13.30
C ASN A 243 0.91 -2.49 -12.38
N ASP A 244 0.94 -1.16 -12.52
CA ASP A 244 0.01 -0.29 -11.81
C ASP A 244 -1.42 -0.53 -12.31
N SER A 245 -2.36 -0.81 -11.39
CA SER A 245 -3.76 -1.02 -11.74
C SER A 245 -4.37 0.18 -12.46
N TRP A 246 -3.88 1.40 -12.21
CA TRP A 246 -4.32 2.58 -12.94
C TRP A 246 -3.94 2.51 -14.42
N ASP A 247 -2.70 2.12 -14.72
CA ASP A 247 -2.22 2.00 -16.10
C ASP A 247 -2.96 0.88 -16.83
N LEU A 248 -3.24 -0.24 -16.14
CA LEU A 248 -4.07 -1.33 -16.67
C LEU A 248 -5.51 -0.88 -16.95
N PHE A 249 -6.10 -0.08 -16.06
CA PHE A 249 -7.43 0.50 -16.25
C PHE A 249 -7.48 1.44 -17.45
N VAL A 250 -6.54 2.39 -17.56
CA VAL A 250 -6.49 3.32 -18.70
C VAL A 250 -6.38 2.53 -20.00
N LYS A 251 -5.54 1.50 -20.02
CA LYS A 251 -5.36 0.61 -21.18
C LYS A 251 -6.64 -0.15 -21.54
N SER A 252 -7.38 -0.68 -20.58
CA SER A 252 -8.64 -1.39 -20.85
C SER A 252 -9.72 -0.44 -21.42
N GLN A 253 -9.79 0.80 -20.94
CA GLN A 253 -10.70 1.81 -21.48
C GLN A 253 -10.37 2.16 -22.95
N LEU A 254 -9.09 2.32 -23.28
CA LEU A 254 -8.65 2.62 -24.64
C LEU A 254 -8.99 1.49 -25.63
N ILE A 255 -8.75 0.23 -25.25
CA ILE A 255 -9.06 -0.94 -26.09
C ILE A 255 -10.56 -1.05 -26.35
N ASN A 256 -11.39 -0.84 -25.31
CA ASN A 256 -12.85 -0.90 -25.46
C ASN A 256 -13.39 0.22 -26.36
N ASP A 257 -12.79 1.41 -26.32
CA ASP A 257 -13.16 2.52 -27.21
C ASP A 257 -12.76 2.24 -28.67
N GLU A 258 -11.61 1.61 -28.95
CA GLU A 258 -11.19 1.23 -30.33
C GLU A 258 -12.13 0.19 -30.97
N VAL A 259 -12.63 -0.77 -30.17
CA VAL A 259 -13.56 -1.80 -30.65
C VAL A 259 -14.98 -1.24 -30.88
N SER A 260 -15.36 -0.19 -30.13
CA SER A 260 -16.72 0.36 -30.15
C SER A 260 -16.92 1.57 -31.08
N ASN A 261 -15.86 2.32 -31.41
CA ASN A 261 -15.97 3.53 -32.22
C ASN A 261 -15.05 3.51 -33.47
N SER A 262 -15.66 3.36 -34.65
CA SER A 262 -15.04 3.68 -35.95
C SER A 262 -14.87 5.19 -36.21
N GLU A 263 -15.22 6.04 -35.25
CA GLU A 263 -15.10 7.51 -35.34
C GLU A 263 -14.12 8.03 -34.28
N VAL A 264 -13.02 8.62 -34.75
CA VAL A 264 -11.94 9.21 -33.95
C VAL A 264 -12.47 10.40 -33.15
N THR A 265 -13.00 10.13 -31.96
CA THR A 265 -13.21 11.15 -30.94
C THR A 265 -12.12 11.03 -29.90
N THR A 266 -11.24 12.04 -29.86
CA THR A 266 -10.18 12.16 -28.86
C THR A 266 -10.79 12.43 -27.49
N LYS A 267 -11.28 11.39 -26.79
CA LYS A 267 -11.59 11.50 -25.37
C LYS A 267 -10.31 11.76 -24.60
N ALA A 268 -10.35 12.71 -23.67
CA ALA A 268 -9.24 13.00 -22.78
C ALA A 268 -8.94 11.75 -21.93
N THR A 269 -7.65 11.39 -21.82
CA THR A 269 -7.20 10.36 -20.87
C THR A 269 -7.71 10.73 -19.48
N PRO A 270 -8.34 9.80 -18.74
CA PRO A 270 -8.82 10.10 -17.40
C PRO A 270 -7.63 10.53 -16.52
N LEU A 271 -7.88 11.43 -15.57
CA LEU A 271 -6.88 11.89 -14.61
C LEU A 271 -6.96 11.04 -13.35
N ARG A 272 -5.82 10.59 -12.84
CA ARG A 272 -5.77 9.84 -11.58
C ARG A 272 -6.01 10.75 -10.40
N ALA A 273 -7.00 10.41 -9.58
CA ALA A 273 -7.27 11.12 -8.34
C ALA A 273 -6.16 10.85 -7.29
N PRO A 274 -5.60 11.89 -6.65
CA PRO A 274 -4.61 11.76 -5.58
C PRO A 274 -5.15 10.99 -4.37
N THR A 275 -4.24 10.32 -3.66
CA THR A 275 -4.55 9.58 -2.42
C THR A 275 -4.10 10.35 -1.18
N HIS A 276 -3.29 11.39 -1.31
CA HIS A 276 -2.83 12.19 -0.18
C HIS A 276 -2.78 13.68 -0.53
N TYR A 277 -3.12 14.52 0.42
CA TYR A 277 -3.19 15.98 0.27
C TYR A 277 -2.47 16.66 1.43
N TYR A 278 -1.57 17.59 1.11
CA TYR A 278 -0.85 18.37 2.10
C TYR A 278 -0.71 19.83 1.65
N GLY A 279 -1.38 20.73 2.37
CA GLY A 279 -1.47 22.14 1.98
C GLY A 279 -2.10 22.28 0.59
N ALA A 280 -1.38 22.91 -0.33
CA ALA A 280 -1.81 23.09 -1.72
C ALA A 280 -1.34 21.98 -2.67
N SER A 281 -0.64 20.96 -2.16
CA SER A 281 -0.05 19.88 -2.94
C SER A 281 -0.84 18.58 -2.75
N SER A 282 -0.77 17.72 -3.75
CA SER A 282 -1.39 16.39 -3.71
C SER A 282 -0.46 15.36 -4.34
N SER A 283 -0.55 14.12 -3.90
CA SER A 283 0.30 13.01 -4.35
C SER A 283 -0.49 11.70 -4.40
N VAL A 284 -0.02 10.76 -5.21
CA VAL A 284 -0.49 9.37 -5.17
C VAL A 284 0.56 8.57 -4.41
N LEU A 285 0.18 8.03 -3.26
CA LEU A 285 1.06 7.24 -2.39
C LEU A 285 0.54 5.82 -2.18
N ASP A 286 -0.76 5.60 -2.40
CA ASP A 286 -1.42 4.32 -2.22
C ASP A 286 -1.67 3.67 -3.57
N TYR A 287 -1.29 2.40 -3.69
CA TYR A 287 -1.28 1.68 -4.96
C TYR A 287 -1.82 0.26 -4.80
N ILE A 288 -2.33 -0.28 -5.90
CA ILE A 288 -2.55 -1.71 -6.12
C ILE A 288 -1.78 -2.08 -7.39
N LEU A 289 -0.77 -2.92 -7.24
CA LEU A 289 0.02 -3.46 -8.33
C LEU A 289 -0.38 -4.91 -8.61
N LEU A 290 -0.47 -5.27 -9.88
CA LEU A 290 -1.04 -6.53 -10.35
C LEU A 290 -0.09 -7.25 -11.31
N SER A 291 0.02 -8.58 -11.17
CA SER A 291 0.76 -9.43 -12.12
C SER A 291 0.02 -9.58 -13.46
N CYS A 292 0.65 -10.28 -14.40
CA CYS A 292 0.19 -10.37 -15.79
C CYS A 292 -1.20 -11.01 -15.97
N GLU A 293 -1.72 -11.78 -15.01
CA GLU A 293 -3.06 -12.37 -15.09
C GLU A 293 -4.19 -11.34 -15.18
N PHE A 294 -3.89 -10.10 -14.77
CA PHE A 294 -4.82 -8.97 -14.77
C PHE A 294 -4.54 -7.96 -15.91
N ASP A 295 -3.50 -8.19 -16.72
CA ASP A 295 -3.13 -7.34 -17.86
C ASP A 295 -3.68 -7.92 -19.17
N THR A 296 -4.55 -7.14 -19.83
CA THR A 296 -5.18 -7.54 -21.09
C THR A 296 -4.21 -7.79 -22.24
N SER A 297 -2.97 -7.32 -22.17
CA SER A 297 -1.94 -7.64 -23.16
C SER A 297 -1.20 -8.95 -22.94
N CYS A 298 -1.46 -9.63 -21.82
CA CYS A 298 -0.99 -10.98 -21.61
C CYS A 298 -1.98 -11.96 -22.25
N ASP A 299 -1.48 -12.88 -23.08
CA ASP A 299 -2.30 -13.90 -23.74
C ASP A 299 -2.97 -14.84 -22.72
N ASP A 300 -2.30 -15.10 -21.60
CA ASP A 300 -2.78 -15.96 -20.51
C ASP A 300 -3.56 -15.18 -19.42
N SER A 301 -3.94 -13.91 -19.67
CA SER A 301 -4.70 -13.13 -18.68
C SER A 301 -6.14 -13.63 -18.56
N PHE A 302 -6.56 -13.87 -17.32
CA PHE A 302 -7.92 -14.29 -16.96
C PHE A 302 -8.82 -13.09 -16.70
N PHE A 303 -8.26 -12.01 -16.16
CA PHE A 303 -8.99 -10.85 -15.70
C PHE A 303 -8.48 -9.57 -16.37
N GLU A 304 -9.36 -8.60 -16.47
CA GLU A 304 -9.02 -7.21 -16.81
C GLU A 304 -9.35 -6.29 -15.64
N VAL A 305 -8.63 -5.17 -15.54
CA VAL A 305 -9.05 -4.07 -14.67
C VAL A 305 -10.17 -3.29 -15.37
N SER A 306 -11.42 -3.54 -14.97
CA SER A 306 -12.60 -2.92 -15.60
C SER A 306 -12.97 -1.57 -14.99
N ASP A 307 -12.62 -1.35 -13.73
CA ASP A 307 -12.88 -0.08 -13.04
C ASP A 307 -11.77 0.26 -12.04
N TYR A 308 -11.55 1.55 -11.84
CA TYR A 308 -10.60 2.10 -10.88
C TYR A 308 -11.21 3.33 -10.23
N SER A 309 -11.18 3.40 -8.89
CA SER A 309 -11.58 4.60 -8.17
C SER A 309 -10.66 4.90 -6.98
N THR A 310 -10.52 6.19 -6.67
CA THR A 310 -9.90 6.65 -5.43
C THR A 310 -10.98 7.35 -4.60
N TYR A 311 -11.38 6.77 -3.47
CA TYR A 311 -12.28 7.42 -2.53
C TYR A 311 -11.52 8.43 -1.67
N ASN A 312 -11.52 9.70 -2.08
CA ASN A 312 -10.83 10.80 -1.39
C ASN A 312 -11.79 11.95 -1.00
N ARG A 313 -13.10 11.72 -1.06
CA ARG A 313 -14.13 12.75 -0.80
C ARG A 313 -13.94 13.43 0.56
N HIS A 314 -13.61 12.64 1.59
CA HIS A 314 -13.37 13.11 2.95
C HIS A 314 -12.13 14.03 3.06
N LEU A 315 -11.21 13.99 2.09
CA LEU A 315 -10.04 14.87 2.05
C LEU A 315 -10.31 16.17 1.30
N ILE A 316 -11.09 16.10 0.22
CA ILE A 316 -11.32 17.24 -0.68
C ILE A 316 -12.58 18.05 -0.35
N ASN A 317 -13.58 17.41 0.24
CA ASN A 317 -14.87 18.02 0.59
C ASN A 317 -15.42 17.38 1.87
N PRO A 318 -14.74 17.57 3.02
CA PRO A 318 -15.13 16.96 4.29
C PRO A 318 -16.46 17.51 4.80
N GLU A 319 -17.32 16.60 5.24
CA GLU A 319 -18.48 16.90 6.08
C GLU A 319 -18.10 16.60 7.52
N PHE A 320 -17.96 17.62 8.38
CA PHE A 320 -17.47 17.45 9.75
C PHE A 320 -18.17 16.32 10.53
N GLU A 321 -19.51 16.26 10.47
CA GLU A 321 -20.31 15.24 11.14
C GLU A 321 -19.98 13.80 10.70
N ARG A 322 -19.48 13.62 9.47
CA ARG A 322 -19.11 12.32 8.92
C ARG A 322 -17.62 12.05 8.98
N ASP A 323 -16.78 13.01 8.58
CA ASP A 323 -15.39 12.79 8.19
C ASP A 323 -14.34 13.24 9.19
N ASP A 324 -14.70 13.94 10.27
CA ASP A 324 -13.77 14.43 11.30
C ASP A 324 -12.87 13.32 11.91
N LEU A 325 -13.34 12.07 11.89
CA LEU A 325 -12.58 10.90 12.35
C LEU A 325 -12.29 9.90 11.22
N SER A 326 -12.21 10.38 9.99
CA SER A 326 -11.88 9.55 8.82
C SER A 326 -10.38 9.22 8.77
N THR A 327 -9.83 9.08 7.57
CA THR A 327 -8.40 8.87 7.31
C THR A 327 -7.81 10.09 6.62
N ASP A 328 -6.51 10.24 6.70
CA ASP A 328 -5.71 11.24 5.98
C ASP A 328 -5.32 10.78 4.56
N HIS A 329 -5.73 9.56 4.17
CA HIS A 329 -5.48 8.96 2.85
C HIS A 329 -6.76 8.57 2.12
N GLY A 330 -6.77 8.74 0.80
CA GLY A 330 -7.78 8.24 -0.10
C GLY A 330 -7.68 6.73 -0.24
N ILE A 331 -8.82 6.06 -0.43
CA ILE A 331 -8.86 4.60 -0.53
C ILE A 331 -8.89 4.20 -2.01
N VAL A 332 -7.88 3.45 -2.45
CA VAL A 332 -7.82 2.91 -3.82
C VAL A 332 -8.66 1.64 -3.91
N LEU A 333 -9.55 1.60 -4.89
CA LEU A 333 -10.40 0.46 -5.20
C LEU A 333 -10.27 0.12 -6.69
N VAL A 334 -10.11 -1.17 -6.97
CA VAL A 334 -9.98 -1.71 -8.32
C VAL A 334 -11.00 -2.82 -8.49
N THR A 335 -11.73 -2.80 -9.61
CA THR A 335 -12.66 -3.87 -9.99
C THR A 335 -12.02 -4.73 -11.06
N LEU A 336 -11.90 -6.02 -10.76
CA LEU A 336 -11.37 -7.03 -11.66
C LEU A 336 -12.52 -7.80 -12.30
N LYS A 337 -12.54 -7.87 -13.62
CA LYS A 337 -13.60 -8.55 -14.38
C LYS A 337 -13.01 -9.72 -15.16
N LEU A 338 -13.69 -10.86 -15.10
CA LEU A 338 -13.32 -12.04 -15.88
C LEU A 338 -13.46 -11.73 -17.39
N ARG A 339 -12.42 -12.06 -18.17
CA ARG A 339 -12.42 -11.91 -19.62
C ARG A 339 -13.26 -13.04 -20.24
N ALA A 340 -14.05 -12.70 -21.26
CA ALA A 340 -14.96 -13.63 -21.95
C ALA A 340 -14.28 -14.40 -23.08
#